data_AF-A0A2V1DY01-F1
#
_entry.id   AF-A0A2V1DY01-F1
#
_cell.length_a   1.000
_cell.length_b   1.000
_cell.length_c   1.000
_cell.angle_alpha   90.00
_cell.angle_beta   90.00
_cell.angle_gamma   90.00
#
_symmetry.space_group_name_H-M   'P 1'
#
loop_
_entity.id
_entity.type
_entity.pdbx_description
1 polymer ?
#
loop_
_entity_poly.entity_id
_entity_poly.type
_entity_poly.pdbx_seq_one_letter_code
_entity_poly.pdbx_strand_id
1 'polypeptide(L)'
;MPVVKARGATKKLGPVNFGNNTVRFKAEDSHFKVHEDLICSFSKRLKIVLQHNRKNIEDDCSICHTLMDESKGNITFCRSDCGQNFHYKCQKKWTREQKTCPMCRATWENGHPELDVYFENLRLSAVQKYIDWIYSRGSLDCLDHSDDSLDNHSKRREFFENALYLHTVGKTLEDDEFMERIARGIASAWAKIAPEPTSVNDIFGPTSSRFKAFINSLYMNPRIHESSRQLFVRGLIPNMRKTDDFPLRQTFLKDIAMGFLSMMEQKASMKDAYPEYLELVGEDEENGESEGGEGNEDDDSQSEDEMDIDLGASRNGEGSGL
;
A
#
# COMPACT_ATOMS: atom_id res chain seq x y z
N MET A 1 -20.36 24.20 16.03
CA MET A 1 -20.20 23.10 15.06
C MET A 1 -20.30 21.77 15.80
N PRO A 2 -21.29 20.92 15.53
CA PRO A 2 -21.40 19.63 16.21
C PRO A 2 -20.35 18.66 15.63
N VAL A 3 -19.53 18.09 16.52
CA VAL A 3 -18.57 17.03 16.19
C VAL A 3 -19.34 15.78 15.79
N VAL A 4 -19.33 15.46 14.50
CA VAL A 4 -19.91 14.21 13.97
C VAL A 4 -18.97 13.06 14.32
N LYS A 5 -19.32 12.27 15.33
CA LYS A 5 -18.65 10.99 15.62
C LYS A 5 -19.11 9.96 14.58
N ALA A 6 -18.25 9.61 13.63
CA ALA A 6 -18.47 8.48 12.74
C ALA A 6 -18.51 7.18 13.58
N ARG A 7 -19.67 6.51 13.62
CA ARG A 7 -19.84 5.22 14.27
C ARG A 7 -19.36 4.13 13.30
N GLY A 8 -18.10 3.73 13.42
CA GLY A 8 -17.60 2.51 12.77
C GLY A 8 -18.23 1.28 13.41
N ALA A 9 -18.82 0.41 12.59
CA ALA A 9 -19.36 -0.87 13.04
C ALA A 9 -18.20 -1.78 13.47
N THR A 10 -18.03 -1.99 14.77
CA THR A 10 -17.08 -2.98 15.28
C THR A 10 -17.67 -4.37 15.05
N LYS A 11 -17.13 -5.12 14.08
CA LYS A 11 -17.29 -6.58 14.04
C LYS A 11 -16.98 -7.10 15.45
N LYS A 12 -17.87 -7.91 16.03
CA LYS A 12 -17.65 -8.53 17.34
C LYS A 12 -16.44 -9.43 17.26
N LEU A 13 -15.28 -8.90 17.62
CA LEU A 13 -14.08 -9.68 17.88
C LEU A 13 -14.42 -10.62 19.04
N GLY A 14 -13.96 -11.87 18.97
CA GLY A 14 -14.08 -12.82 20.09
C GLY A 14 -13.41 -12.28 21.36
N PRO A 15 -13.34 -13.05 22.45
CA PRO A 15 -12.60 -12.63 23.65
C PRO A 15 -11.11 -12.54 23.29
N VAL A 16 -10.65 -11.33 22.94
CA VAL A 16 -9.23 -11.05 22.69
C VAL A 16 -8.72 -10.21 23.84
N ASN A 17 -7.73 -10.73 24.56
CA ASN A 17 -7.05 -9.99 25.61
C ASN A 17 -5.95 -9.15 24.97
N PHE A 18 -6.13 -7.83 24.93
CA PHE A 18 -5.16 -6.91 24.33
C PHE A 18 -4.24 -6.26 25.38
N GLY A 19 -4.13 -6.85 26.58
CA GLY A 19 -3.46 -6.23 27.71
C GLY A 19 -4.28 -5.08 28.31
N ASN A 20 -3.74 -4.49 29.38
CA ASN A 20 -4.39 -3.37 30.10
C ASN A 20 -3.80 -1.99 29.74
N ASN A 21 -2.69 -1.96 29.01
CA ASN A 21 -1.99 -0.73 28.69
C ASN A 21 -2.47 -0.20 27.34
N THR A 22 -2.70 1.11 27.28
CA THR A 22 -3.06 1.81 26.03
C THR A 22 -2.02 2.87 25.73
N VAL A 23 -1.68 3.00 24.45
CA VAL A 23 -0.78 4.04 23.92
C VAL A 23 -1.61 5.11 23.24
N ARG A 24 -1.18 6.37 23.36
CA ARG A 24 -1.79 7.48 22.66
C ARG A 24 -0.94 7.83 21.43
N PHE A 25 -1.55 7.78 20.26
CA PHE A 25 -0.93 8.23 19.02
C PHE A 25 -1.38 9.63 18.73
N LYS A 26 -0.44 10.52 18.45
CA LYS A 26 -0.75 11.85 17.97
C LYS A 26 -0.39 11.93 16.49
N ALA A 27 -1.39 12.22 15.67
CA ALA A 27 -1.21 12.56 14.26
C ALA A 27 -1.91 13.90 14.04
N GLU A 28 -1.19 14.89 13.54
CA GLU A 28 -1.67 16.27 13.46
C GLU A 28 -2.24 16.74 14.82
N ASP A 29 -3.46 17.28 14.83
CA ASP A 29 -4.19 17.74 16.04
C ASP A 29 -5.10 16.66 16.65
N SER A 30 -5.10 15.45 16.10
CA SER A 30 -5.92 14.34 16.58
C SER A 30 -5.13 13.35 17.41
N HIS A 31 -5.81 12.69 18.34
CA HIS A 31 -5.24 11.61 19.13
C HIS A 31 -6.04 10.32 18.97
N PHE A 32 -5.33 9.20 18.92
CA PHE A 32 -5.90 7.86 18.88
C PHE A 32 -5.44 7.09 20.11
N LYS A 33 -6.28 6.20 20.64
CA LYS A 33 -5.92 5.31 21.75
C LYS A 33 -5.98 3.86 21.26
N VAL A 34 -4.89 3.14 21.40
CA VAL A 34 -4.76 1.74 20.95
C VAL A 34 -4.12 0.92 22.06
N HIS A 35 -4.47 -0.36 22.16
CA HIS A 35 -3.82 -1.27 23.09
C HIS A 35 -2.35 -1.48 22.72
N GLU A 36 -1.47 -1.39 23.72
CA GLU A 36 -0.02 -1.46 23.53
C GLU A 36 0.42 -2.80 22.95
N ASP A 37 -0.03 -3.90 23.54
CA ASP A 37 0.33 -5.25 23.08
C ASP A 37 -0.19 -5.52 21.67
N LEU A 38 -1.40 -5.02 21.36
CA LEU A 38 -1.96 -5.13 20.02
C LEU A 38 -1.10 -4.41 19.00
N ILE A 39 -0.75 -3.14 19.22
CA ILE A 39 0.02 -2.43 18.19
C ILE A 39 1.46 -2.93 18.09
N CYS A 40 2.06 -3.40 19.18
CA CYS A 40 3.40 -4.00 19.18
C CYS A 40 3.43 -5.39 18.53
N SER A 41 2.31 -6.09 18.39
CA SER A 41 2.26 -7.36 17.66
C SER A 41 2.36 -7.16 16.13
N PHE A 42 1.96 -5.99 15.64
CA PHE A 42 1.99 -5.64 14.21
C PHE A 42 3.17 -4.74 13.84
N SER A 43 3.49 -3.75 14.69
CA SER A 43 4.53 -2.77 14.43
C SER A 43 5.85 -3.12 15.12
N LYS A 44 6.88 -3.46 14.32
CA LYS A 44 8.24 -3.71 14.81
C LYS A 44 8.83 -2.49 15.50
N ARG A 45 8.68 -1.32 14.88
CA ARG A 45 9.16 -0.05 15.40
C ARG A 45 8.59 0.26 16.78
N LEU A 46 7.27 0.11 16.95
CA LEU A 46 6.62 0.40 18.22
C LEU A 46 6.93 -0.64 19.29
N LYS A 47 7.11 -1.91 18.91
CA LYS A 47 7.62 -2.93 19.83
C LYS A 47 8.97 -2.54 20.41
N ILE A 48 9.89 -2.05 19.57
CA ILE A 48 11.19 -1.54 20.03
C ILE A 48 11.00 -0.34 20.95
N VAL A 49 10.18 0.65 20.59
CA VAL A 49 10.03 1.87 21.41
C VAL A 49 9.34 1.59 22.76
N LEU A 50 8.25 0.82 22.76
CA LEU A 50 7.36 0.64 23.90
C LEU A 50 7.72 -0.56 24.78
N GLN A 51 8.38 -1.56 24.19
CA GLN A 51 8.68 -2.84 24.82
C GLN A 51 10.16 -3.22 24.65
N HIS A 52 11.07 -2.25 24.55
CA HIS A 52 12.51 -2.44 24.28
C HIS A 52 13.19 -3.51 25.16
N ASN A 53 12.81 -3.60 26.44
CA ASN A 53 13.40 -4.55 27.38
C ASN A 53 12.51 -5.76 27.67
N ARG A 54 11.32 -5.85 27.07
CA ARG A 54 10.41 -6.99 27.34
C ARG A 54 11.02 -8.27 26.79
N LYS A 55 11.13 -9.29 27.66
CA LYS A 55 11.55 -10.63 27.26
C LYS A 55 10.44 -11.38 26.53
N ASN A 56 10.81 -12.43 25.80
CA ASN A 56 9.85 -13.38 25.27
C ASN A 56 9.02 -14.04 26.40
N ILE A 57 7.80 -14.45 26.05
CA ILE A 57 6.93 -15.17 26.97
C ILE A 57 7.21 -16.66 26.79
N GLU A 58 8.21 -17.16 27.50
CA GLU A 58 8.64 -18.57 27.43
C GLU A 58 8.54 -19.28 28.80
N ASP A 59 8.41 -18.51 29.88
CA ASP A 59 8.52 -19.01 31.26
C ASP A 59 7.17 -19.06 32.01
N ASP A 60 7.18 -19.77 33.13
CA ASP A 60 6.17 -19.64 34.18
C ASP A 60 6.25 -18.29 34.88
N CYS A 61 5.10 -17.78 35.34
CA CYS A 61 5.10 -16.58 36.18
C CYS A 61 5.78 -16.88 37.52
N SER A 62 6.87 -16.18 37.84
CA SER A 62 7.66 -16.44 39.06
C SER A 62 6.97 -16.13 40.39
N ILE A 63 5.73 -15.60 40.37
CA ILE A 63 4.92 -15.35 41.57
C ILE A 63 3.98 -16.51 41.87
N CYS A 64 3.37 -17.12 40.84
CA CYS A 64 2.37 -18.19 41.01
C CYS A 64 2.81 -19.54 40.43
N HIS A 65 3.97 -19.59 39.76
CA HIS A 65 4.54 -20.78 39.12
C HIS A 65 3.56 -21.47 38.16
N THR A 66 2.81 -20.66 37.40
CA THR A 66 1.89 -21.14 36.37
C THR A 66 2.28 -20.52 35.03
N LEU A 67 2.11 -21.30 33.96
CA LEU A 67 2.37 -20.90 32.58
C LEU A 67 1.73 -19.55 32.24
N MET A 68 2.52 -18.70 31.58
CA MET A 68 2.05 -17.47 30.98
C MET A 68 1.52 -17.77 29.59
N ASP A 69 0.21 -17.58 29.41
CA ASP A 69 -0.48 -17.82 28.14
C ASP A 69 -1.05 -16.50 27.64
N GLU A 70 -0.48 -16.01 26.54
CA GLU A 70 -0.91 -14.78 25.84
C GLU A 70 -2.39 -14.82 25.45
N SER A 71 -2.94 -16.02 25.19
CA SER A 71 -4.33 -16.18 24.79
C SER A 71 -5.31 -16.13 25.96
N LYS A 72 -4.86 -16.40 27.20
CA LYS A 72 -5.73 -16.60 28.37
C LYS A 72 -5.63 -15.49 29.43
N GLY A 73 -4.59 -14.67 29.42
CA GLY A 73 -4.37 -13.72 30.52
C GLY A 73 -3.70 -12.43 30.11
N ASN A 74 -4.05 -11.36 30.83
CA ASN A 74 -3.29 -10.10 30.76
C ASN A 74 -1.90 -10.32 31.37
N ILE A 75 -0.89 -10.29 30.51
CA ILE A 75 0.52 -10.35 30.90
C ILE A 75 1.03 -8.91 31.01
N THR A 76 1.88 -8.68 31.99
CA THR A 76 2.63 -7.42 32.16
C THR A 76 4.10 -7.76 32.32
N PHE A 77 4.98 -6.78 32.24
CA PHE A 77 6.41 -7.00 32.37
C PHE A 77 7.11 -5.91 33.18
N CYS A 78 8.30 -6.23 33.67
CA CYS A 78 9.15 -5.26 34.37
C CYS A 78 9.72 -4.25 33.38
N ARG A 79 9.17 -3.03 33.38
CA ARG A 79 9.63 -1.93 32.51
C ARG A 79 10.91 -1.26 32.99
N SER A 80 11.13 -1.23 34.30
CA SER A 80 12.23 -0.47 34.89
C SER A 80 13.61 -1.03 34.59
N ASP A 81 13.74 -2.35 34.40
CA ASP A 81 15.05 -2.99 34.27
C ASP A 81 14.96 -4.35 33.55
N CYS A 82 14.67 -5.44 34.28
CA CYS A 82 14.94 -6.79 33.79
C CYS A 82 13.99 -7.37 32.73
N GLY A 83 12.88 -6.71 32.39
CA GLY A 83 12.02 -7.17 31.31
C GLY A 83 11.17 -8.42 31.56
N GLN A 84 11.24 -9.04 32.75
CA GLN A 84 10.54 -10.31 33.00
C GLN A 84 9.03 -10.11 32.93
N ASN A 85 8.34 -11.08 32.32
CA ASN A 85 6.89 -11.15 32.24
C ASN A 85 6.26 -11.73 33.52
N PHE A 86 5.05 -11.29 33.84
CA PHE A 86 4.22 -11.76 34.95
C PHE A 86 2.74 -11.71 34.55
N HIS A 87 1.90 -12.54 35.15
CA HIS A 87 0.46 -12.27 35.07
C HIS A 87 0.15 -10.94 35.76
N TYR A 88 -0.65 -10.10 35.13
CA TYR A 88 -1.03 -8.79 35.66
C TYR A 88 -1.63 -8.87 37.07
N LYS A 89 -2.44 -9.90 37.34
CA LYS A 89 -3.04 -10.11 38.68
C LYS A 89 -1.98 -10.41 39.74
N CYS A 90 -0.99 -11.25 39.41
CA CYS A 90 0.09 -11.62 40.32
C CYS A 90 0.97 -10.41 40.63
N GLN A 91 1.39 -9.69 39.59
CA GLN A 91 2.14 -8.45 39.73
C GLN A 91 1.38 -7.42 40.57
N LYS A 92 0.08 -7.19 40.28
CA LYS A 92 -0.72 -6.21 41.02
C LYS A 92 -0.84 -6.56 42.50
N LYS A 93 -0.99 -7.85 42.83
CA LYS A 93 -0.99 -8.32 44.22
C LYS A 93 0.36 -8.04 44.88
N TRP A 94 1.46 -8.40 44.21
CA TRP A 94 2.82 -8.16 44.69
C TRP A 94 3.05 -6.68 44.99
N THR A 95 2.69 -5.78 44.08
CA THR A 95 2.94 -4.34 44.24
C THR A 95 2.12 -3.63 45.31
N ARG A 96 1.09 -4.30 45.87
CA ARG A 96 0.39 -3.78 47.06
C ARG A 96 1.24 -3.91 48.31
N GLU A 97 2.09 -4.93 48.38
CA GLU A 97 2.94 -5.23 49.53
C GLU A 97 4.39 -4.76 49.29
N GLN A 98 4.89 -4.95 48.07
CA GLN A 98 6.27 -4.70 47.67
C GLN A 98 6.33 -3.83 46.41
N LYS A 99 6.81 -2.59 46.50
CA LYS A 99 6.87 -1.65 45.36
C LYS A 99 7.99 -1.95 44.35
N THR A 100 8.42 -3.20 44.22
CA THR A 100 9.59 -3.62 43.43
C THR A 100 9.30 -4.82 42.54
N CYS A 101 10.14 -5.06 41.54
CA CYS A 101 10.09 -6.25 40.70
C CYS A 101 10.48 -7.51 41.51
N PRO A 102 9.71 -8.61 41.44
CA PRO A 102 10.08 -9.87 42.09
C PRO A 102 11.43 -10.45 41.63
N MET A 103 11.83 -10.17 40.39
CA MET A 103 13.03 -10.75 39.78
C MET A 103 14.29 -9.93 40.02
N CYS A 104 14.26 -8.63 39.73
CA CYS A 104 15.45 -7.77 39.85
C CYS A 104 15.39 -6.77 41.01
N ARG A 105 14.27 -6.70 41.74
CA ARG A 105 14.05 -5.78 42.88
C ARG A 105 14.11 -4.28 42.55
N ALA A 106 14.24 -3.90 41.28
CA ALA A 106 14.06 -2.52 40.85
C ALA A 106 12.66 -2.01 41.22
N THR A 107 12.52 -0.71 41.49
CA THR A 107 11.21 -0.08 41.74
C THR A 107 10.25 -0.40 40.61
N TRP A 108 9.01 -0.80 40.94
CA TRP A 108 8.05 -1.17 39.90
C TRP A 108 7.47 0.06 39.21
N GLU A 109 7.72 0.19 37.91
CA GLU A 109 7.03 1.14 37.05
C GLU A 109 5.73 0.55 36.49
N ASN A 110 4.62 1.21 36.83
CA ASN A 110 3.38 0.99 36.11
C ASN A 110 3.54 1.52 34.69
N GLY A 111 2.89 0.88 33.71
CA GLY A 111 3.03 1.20 32.29
C GLY A 111 2.90 2.69 31.99
N HIS A 112 3.38 3.11 30.82
CA HIS A 112 3.37 4.52 30.42
C HIS A 112 1.93 5.06 30.46
N PRO A 113 1.58 5.97 31.40
CA PRO A 113 0.19 6.36 31.58
C PRO A 113 -0.41 7.09 30.38
N GLU A 114 0.41 7.55 29.45
CA GLU A 114 0.05 8.09 28.13
C GLU A 114 1.35 8.47 27.42
N LEU A 115 2.06 7.49 26.83
CA LEU A 115 3.16 7.83 25.94
C LEU A 115 2.55 8.36 24.64
N ASP A 116 2.78 9.63 24.36
CA ASP A 116 2.44 10.25 23.08
C ASP A 116 3.50 9.85 22.05
N VAL A 117 3.14 8.90 21.18
CA VAL A 117 3.95 8.64 19.99
C VAL A 117 3.49 9.60 18.90
N TYR A 118 4.38 10.50 18.49
CA TYR A 118 4.12 11.46 17.43
C TYR A 118 4.69 10.98 16.11
N PHE A 119 3.85 11.00 15.08
CA PHE A 119 4.28 10.77 13.72
C PHE A 119 3.97 12.02 12.89
N GLU A 120 5.03 12.70 12.48
CA GLU A 120 4.90 13.83 11.56
C GLU A 120 4.33 13.36 10.22
N ASN A 121 3.47 14.18 9.63
CA ASN A 121 3.03 14.06 8.25
C ASN A 121 2.19 12.81 7.89
N LEU A 122 1.64 12.08 8.87
CA LEU A 122 0.68 11.00 8.57
C LEU A 122 -0.74 11.53 8.37
N ARG A 123 -1.40 11.05 7.31
CA ARG A 123 -2.81 11.38 7.04
C ARG A 123 -3.73 10.67 8.04
N LEU A 124 -4.58 11.44 8.73
CA LEU A 124 -5.48 10.93 9.78
C LEU A 124 -6.34 9.74 9.35
N SER A 125 -6.92 9.81 8.15
CA SER A 125 -7.75 8.72 7.62
C SER A 125 -6.96 7.43 7.40
N ALA A 126 -5.70 7.51 7.01
CA ALA A 126 -4.84 6.34 6.83
C ALA A 126 -4.44 5.72 8.18
N VAL A 127 -4.17 6.55 9.19
CA VAL A 127 -3.91 6.07 10.56
C VAL A 127 -5.14 5.36 11.12
N GLN A 128 -6.33 5.93 10.95
CA GLN A 128 -7.57 5.27 11.39
C GLN A 128 -7.75 3.91 10.70
N LYS A 129 -7.47 3.81 9.39
CA LYS A 129 -7.56 2.53 8.67
C LYS A 129 -6.53 1.50 9.12
N TYR A 130 -5.32 1.93 9.48
CA TYR A 130 -4.34 1.05 10.10
C TYR A 130 -4.82 0.53 11.47
N ILE A 131 -5.46 1.39 12.26
CA ILE A 131 -6.08 0.98 13.52
C ILE A 131 -7.20 -0.04 13.25
N ASP A 132 -8.07 0.24 12.29
CA ASP A 132 -9.13 -0.70 11.88
C ASP A 132 -8.53 -2.05 11.44
N TRP A 133 -7.41 -2.04 10.72
CA TRP A 133 -6.66 -3.23 10.28
C TRP A 133 -6.18 -4.10 11.44
N ILE A 134 -5.48 -3.53 12.42
CA ILE A 134 -4.94 -4.29 13.56
C ILE A 134 -6.05 -4.85 14.44
N TYR A 135 -7.15 -4.11 14.63
CA TYR A 135 -8.30 -4.61 15.38
C TYR A 135 -9.07 -5.68 14.60
N SER A 136 -9.12 -5.58 13.28
CA SER A 136 -9.79 -6.56 12.42
C SER A 136 -8.93 -7.78 12.08
N ARG A 137 -7.72 -7.89 12.68
CA ARG A 137 -6.76 -8.97 12.45
C ARG A 137 -6.45 -9.20 10.97
N GLY A 138 -6.15 -8.12 10.25
CA GLY A 138 -5.73 -8.24 8.86
C GLY A 138 -6.86 -8.12 7.82
N SER A 139 -8.05 -7.62 8.20
CA SER A 139 -9.09 -7.25 7.24
C SER A 139 -8.96 -5.78 6.86
N LEU A 140 -8.84 -5.49 5.56
CA LEU A 140 -8.79 -4.11 5.03
C LEU A 140 -9.82 -3.92 3.92
N ASP A 141 -11.07 -3.73 4.33
CA ASP A 141 -12.23 -3.67 3.43
C ASP A 141 -12.11 -2.57 2.35
N CYS A 142 -11.33 -1.51 2.60
CA CYS A 142 -11.17 -0.41 1.64
C CYS A 142 -10.25 -0.71 0.44
N LEU A 143 -9.59 -1.88 0.42
CA LEU A 143 -8.84 -2.35 -0.75
C LEU A 143 -9.58 -3.44 -1.53
N ASP A 144 -10.69 -3.94 -0.98
CA ASP A 144 -11.54 -4.96 -1.60
C ASP A 144 -12.67 -4.27 -2.36
N HIS A 145 -12.37 -3.73 -3.54
CA HIS A 145 -13.39 -3.16 -4.42
C HIS A 145 -14.07 -4.25 -5.24
N SER A 146 -15.41 -4.32 -5.13
CA SER A 146 -16.27 -4.97 -6.13
C SER A 146 -16.06 -4.31 -7.50
N ASP A 147 -16.08 -5.12 -8.56
CA ASP A 147 -15.61 -4.79 -9.92
C ASP A 147 -16.03 -3.42 -10.47
N ASP A 148 -17.27 -2.98 -10.24
CA ASP A 148 -17.84 -1.80 -10.94
C ASP A 148 -17.32 -0.42 -10.46
N SER A 149 -16.43 -0.37 -9.47
CA SER A 149 -16.03 0.89 -8.81
C SER A 149 -14.87 1.63 -9.51
N LEU A 150 -14.04 0.93 -10.27
CA LEU A 150 -12.78 1.48 -10.82
C LEU A 150 -12.89 2.02 -12.25
N ASP A 151 -14.06 1.95 -12.89
CA ASP A 151 -14.21 2.49 -14.25
C ASP A 151 -14.07 4.03 -14.27
N ASN A 152 -14.51 4.68 -13.19
CA ASN A 152 -14.40 6.12 -13.02
C ASN A 152 -12.97 6.56 -12.65
N HIS A 153 -12.34 7.37 -13.51
CA HIS A 153 -10.99 7.93 -13.30
C HIS A 153 -10.81 8.66 -11.96
N SER A 154 -11.83 9.39 -11.49
CA SER A 154 -11.75 10.10 -10.20
C SER A 154 -11.65 9.11 -9.03
N LYS A 155 -12.41 8.01 -9.10
CA LYS A 155 -12.38 6.95 -8.08
C LYS A 155 -11.05 6.17 -8.11
N ARG A 156 -10.52 5.89 -9.31
CA ARG A 156 -9.17 5.29 -9.47
C ARG A 156 -8.09 6.14 -8.82
N ARG A 157 -8.09 7.44 -9.09
CA ARG A 157 -7.14 8.38 -8.51
C ARG A 157 -7.20 8.35 -6.99
N GLU A 158 -8.41 8.47 -6.43
CA GLU A 158 -8.64 8.44 -4.98
C GLU A 158 -8.17 7.11 -4.36
N PHE A 159 -8.42 5.99 -5.03
CA PHE A 159 -7.94 4.67 -4.61
C PHE A 159 -6.41 4.63 -4.48
N PHE A 160 -5.67 4.93 -5.56
CA PHE A 160 -4.21 4.85 -5.54
C PHE A 160 -3.60 5.83 -4.55
N GLU A 161 -4.14 7.04 -4.48
CA GLU A 161 -3.70 8.03 -3.49
C GLU A 161 -3.93 7.52 -2.05
N ASN A 162 -5.11 6.98 -1.74
CA ASN A 162 -5.39 6.39 -0.43
C ASN A 162 -4.47 5.20 -0.13
N ALA A 163 -4.24 4.31 -1.08
CA ALA A 163 -3.33 3.18 -0.95
C ALA A 163 -1.90 3.65 -0.62
N LEU A 164 -1.42 4.73 -1.24
CA LEU A 164 -0.10 5.29 -0.96
C LEU A 164 0.02 5.90 0.44
N TYR A 165 -1.03 6.55 0.94
CA TYR A 165 -1.04 7.01 2.33
C TYR A 165 -1.04 5.84 3.32
N LEU A 166 -1.83 4.79 3.05
CA LEU A 166 -1.82 3.57 3.86
C LEU A 166 -0.43 2.94 3.87
N HIS A 167 0.21 2.82 2.70
CA HIS A 167 1.55 2.25 2.60
C HIS A 167 2.56 3.10 3.38
N THR A 168 2.41 4.42 3.37
CA THR A 168 3.27 5.32 4.16
C THR A 168 3.10 5.11 5.66
N VAL A 169 1.87 4.85 6.15
CA VAL A 169 1.64 4.47 7.55
C VAL A 169 2.33 3.14 7.86
N GLY A 170 2.13 2.11 7.02
CA GLY A 170 2.79 0.81 7.18
C GLY A 170 4.31 0.92 7.22
N LYS A 171 4.89 1.74 6.34
CA LYS A 171 6.34 1.98 6.32
C LYS A 171 6.83 2.71 7.56
N THR A 172 6.08 3.71 8.03
CA THR A 172 6.43 4.48 9.22
C THR A 172 6.39 3.61 10.48
N LEU A 173 5.46 2.65 10.52
CA LEU A 173 5.28 1.73 11.64
C LEU A 173 6.05 0.41 11.48
N GLU A 174 6.72 0.18 10.36
CA GLU A 174 7.41 -1.07 10.04
C GLU A 174 6.51 -2.30 10.21
N ASP A 175 5.28 -2.21 9.68
CA ASP A 175 4.34 -3.33 9.57
C ASP A 175 4.39 -3.88 8.14
N ASP A 176 5.13 -4.97 7.96
CA ASP A 176 5.35 -5.61 6.66
C ASP A 176 4.08 -6.28 6.11
N GLU A 177 3.26 -6.87 6.97
CA GLU A 177 2.02 -7.56 6.56
C GLU A 177 1.01 -6.55 6.02
N PHE A 178 0.86 -5.40 6.69
CA PHE A 178 0.01 -4.31 6.21
C PHE A 178 0.52 -3.74 4.88
N MET A 179 1.83 -3.50 4.76
CA MET A 179 2.42 -3.02 3.51
C MET A 179 2.21 -4.01 2.35
N GLU A 180 2.40 -5.31 2.60
CA GLU A 180 2.18 -6.36 1.61
C GLU A 180 0.72 -6.40 1.16
N ARG A 181 -0.23 -6.30 2.10
CA ARG A 181 -1.67 -6.26 1.78
C ARG A 181 -2.00 -5.09 0.85
N ILE A 182 -1.41 -3.93 1.10
CA ILE A 182 -1.61 -2.73 0.28
C ILE A 182 -0.99 -2.91 -1.11
N ALA A 183 0.23 -3.45 -1.18
CA ALA A 183 0.89 -3.74 -2.45
C ALA A 183 0.04 -4.70 -3.31
N ARG A 184 -0.52 -5.76 -2.70
CA ARG A 184 -1.44 -6.69 -3.38
C ARG A 184 -2.71 -5.99 -3.85
N GLY A 185 -3.27 -5.07 -3.05
CA GLY A 185 -4.44 -4.28 -3.45
C GLY A 185 -4.15 -3.35 -4.65
N ILE A 186 -3.01 -2.68 -4.64
CA ILE A 186 -2.54 -1.84 -5.75
C ILE A 186 -2.35 -2.69 -7.02
N ALA A 187 -1.67 -3.83 -6.90
CA ALA A 187 -1.41 -4.73 -8.04
C ALA A 187 -2.72 -5.30 -8.62
N SER A 188 -3.65 -5.73 -7.77
CA SER A 188 -4.96 -6.25 -8.19
C SER A 188 -5.79 -5.17 -8.90
N ALA A 189 -5.88 -3.97 -8.33
CA ALA A 189 -6.57 -2.86 -8.98
C ALA A 189 -5.90 -2.50 -10.31
N TRP A 190 -4.56 -2.52 -10.38
CA TRP A 190 -3.82 -2.26 -11.60
C TRP A 190 -4.13 -3.31 -12.68
N ALA A 191 -4.11 -4.60 -12.34
CA ALA A 191 -4.40 -5.69 -13.27
C ALA A 191 -5.82 -5.62 -13.86
N LYS A 192 -6.81 -5.12 -13.10
CA LYS A 192 -8.18 -4.90 -13.60
C LYS A 192 -8.28 -3.72 -14.56
N ILE A 193 -7.47 -2.70 -14.33
CA ILE A 193 -7.50 -1.45 -15.10
C ILE A 193 -6.65 -1.58 -16.38
N ALA A 194 -5.61 -2.41 -16.37
CA ALA A 194 -4.77 -2.70 -17.52
C ALA A 194 -5.55 -3.60 -18.50
N PRO A 195 -5.98 -3.09 -19.67
CA PRO A 195 -6.48 -3.97 -20.71
C PRO A 195 -5.34 -4.89 -21.17
N GLU A 196 -5.70 -6.03 -21.78
CA GLU A 196 -4.75 -6.77 -22.61
C GLU A 196 -4.01 -5.82 -23.56
N PRO A 197 -2.73 -6.08 -23.87
CA PRO A 197 -1.76 -5.08 -24.29
C PRO A 197 -2.09 -4.48 -25.65
N THR A 198 -2.98 -3.47 -25.68
CA THR A 198 -3.22 -2.68 -26.88
C THR A 198 -2.69 -1.25 -26.72
N SER A 199 -2.74 -0.62 -25.53
CA SER A 199 -1.96 0.60 -25.26
C SER A 199 -2.07 1.12 -23.82
N VAL A 200 -0.94 1.48 -23.18
CA VAL A 200 -0.94 2.32 -21.95
C VAL A 200 -1.60 3.68 -22.18
N ASN A 201 -1.69 4.12 -23.43
CA ASN A 201 -2.31 5.40 -23.79
C ASN A 201 -3.80 5.48 -23.42
N ASP A 202 -4.50 4.35 -23.32
CA ASP A 202 -5.96 4.35 -23.11
C ASP A 202 -6.35 4.47 -21.63
N ILE A 203 -5.48 4.04 -20.72
CA ILE A 203 -5.75 4.11 -19.28
C ILE A 203 -5.38 5.48 -18.71
N PHE A 204 -4.20 5.97 -19.09
CA PHE A 204 -3.57 7.17 -18.55
C PHE A 204 -2.67 7.83 -19.60
N GLY A 205 -3.18 8.01 -20.82
CA GLY A 205 -2.50 8.70 -21.93
C GLY A 205 -1.38 9.64 -21.44
N PRO A 206 -0.10 9.39 -21.75
CA PRO A 206 1.05 10.15 -21.23
C PRO A 206 1.00 11.64 -21.59
N THR A 207 0.10 12.02 -22.50
CA THR A 207 -0.27 13.40 -22.89
C THR A 207 -1.42 14.01 -22.09
N SER A 208 -2.17 13.22 -21.32
CA SER A 208 -3.27 13.66 -20.46
C SER A 208 -2.75 14.60 -19.39
N SER A 209 -3.17 15.86 -19.46
CA SER A 209 -2.94 16.87 -18.42
C SER A 209 -3.33 16.37 -17.03
N ARG A 210 -4.28 15.43 -16.94
CA ARG A 210 -4.76 14.82 -15.68
C ARG A 210 -3.77 13.82 -15.10
N PHE A 211 -3.12 12.98 -15.91
CA PHE A 211 -2.08 12.06 -15.42
C PHE A 211 -0.86 12.85 -14.93
N LYS A 212 -0.41 13.85 -15.70
CA LYS A 212 0.65 14.77 -15.28
C LYS A 212 0.29 15.50 -13.98
N ALA A 213 -0.94 15.98 -13.83
CA ALA A 213 -1.41 16.61 -12.60
C ALA A 213 -1.44 15.64 -11.40
N PHE A 214 -1.79 14.37 -11.62
CA PHE A 214 -1.77 13.33 -10.60
C PHE A 214 -0.34 13.00 -10.14
N ILE A 215 0.55 12.69 -11.08
CA ILE A 215 1.97 12.44 -10.77
C ILE A 215 2.57 13.65 -10.05
N ASN A 216 2.29 14.86 -10.53
CA ASN A 216 2.75 16.07 -9.85
C ASN A 216 2.18 16.16 -8.42
N SER A 217 0.88 15.89 -8.23
CA SER A 217 0.25 15.84 -6.90
C SER A 217 0.91 14.83 -5.96
N LEU A 218 1.26 13.63 -6.46
CA LEU A 218 1.94 12.60 -5.66
C LEU A 218 3.36 13.01 -5.26
N TYR A 219 4.12 13.56 -6.21
CA TYR A 219 5.53 13.90 -6.03
C TYR A 219 5.78 15.25 -5.38
N MET A 220 4.73 16.07 -5.23
CA MET A 220 4.73 17.31 -4.45
C MET A 220 4.30 17.11 -3.01
N ASN A 221 3.69 15.97 -2.70
CA ASN A 221 3.11 15.75 -1.39
C ASN A 221 4.16 15.17 -0.42
N PRO A 222 4.62 15.94 0.59
CA PRO A 222 5.64 15.47 1.53
C PRO A 222 5.14 14.36 2.45
N ARG A 223 3.82 14.13 2.50
CA ARG A 223 3.19 13.09 3.33
C ARG A 223 3.25 11.69 2.72
N ILE A 224 3.67 11.57 1.47
CA ILE A 224 3.84 10.27 0.80
C ILE A 224 5.33 9.93 0.78
N HIS A 225 5.71 8.81 1.39
CA HIS A 225 7.11 8.40 1.48
C HIS A 225 7.70 8.05 0.10
N GLU A 226 9.00 8.26 -0.11
CA GLU A 226 9.71 7.93 -1.37
C GLU A 226 9.51 6.47 -1.76
N SER A 227 9.68 5.54 -0.82
CA SER A 227 9.44 4.11 -1.05
C SER A 227 8.00 3.79 -1.45
N SER A 228 7.00 4.56 -0.98
CA SER A 228 5.62 4.38 -1.40
C SER A 228 5.44 4.76 -2.87
N ARG A 229 6.08 5.85 -3.32
CA ARG A 229 6.07 6.24 -4.73
C ARG A 229 6.78 5.22 -5.61
N GLN A 230 7.91 4.68 -5.15
CA GLN A 230 8.63 3.61 -5.85
C GLN A 230 7.79 2.33 -6.00
N LEU A 231 6.98 1.97 -4.99
CA LEU A 231 6.04 0.84 -5.10
C LEU A 231 5.04 1.05 -6.23
N PHE A 232 4.44 2.25 -6.32
CA PHE A 232 3.53 2.59 -7.40
C PHE A 232 4.22 2.48 -8.76
N VAL A 233 5.42 3.05 -8.88
CA VAL A 233 6.23 2.99 -10.09
C VAL A 233 6.59 1.57 -10.51
N ARG A 234 6.97 0.69 -9.58
CA ARG A 234 7.19 -0.74 -9.86
C ARG A 234 5.97 -1.42 -10.45
N GLY A 235 4.76 -1.03 -10.03
CA GLY A 235 3.51 -1.50 -10.65
C GLY A 235 3.27 -0.94 -12.07
N LEU A 236 3.74 0.28 -12.35
CA LEU A 236 3.64 0.90 -13.68
C LEU A 236 4.58 0.28 -14.71
N ILE A 237 5.80 -0.05 -14.30
CA ILE A 237 6.91 -0.41 -15.21
C ILE A 237 6.60 -1.55 -16.17
N PRO A 238 5.97 -2.68 -15.76
CA PRO A 238 5.67 -3.77 -16.69
C PRO A 238 4.85 -3.36 -17.92
N ASN A 239 4.21 -2.19 -17.89
CA ASN A 239 3.35 -1.71 -18.98
C ASN A 239 3.94 -0.53 -19.77
N MET A 240 5.00 0.14 -19.28
CA MET A 240 5.57 1.31 -19.98
C MET A 240 6.29 0.91 -21.27
N ARG A 241 6.02 1.60 -22.39
CA ARG A 241 6.74 1.38 -23.66
C ARG A 241 8.06 2.16 -23.67
N LYS A 242 9.08 1.65 -24.38
CA LYS A 242 10.43 2.26 -24.49
C LYS A 242 10.45 3.66 -25.11
N THR A 243 9.36 4.11 -25.74
CA THR A 243 9.30 5.32 -26.58
C THR A 243 8.50 6.48 -25.97
N ASP A 244 8.05 6.36 -24.72
CA ASP A 244 7.21 7.41 -24.12
C ASP A 244 8.09 8.58 -23.67
N ASP A 245 8.05 9.69 -24.43
CA ASP A 245 8.82 10.89 -24.17
C ASP A 245 8.10 11.75 -23.12
N PHE A 246 8.69 11.86 -21.93
CA PHE A 246 8.01 12.39 -20.75
C PHE A 246 8.64 13.68 -20.21
N PRO A 247 7.89 14.80 -20.12
CA PRO A 247 8.31 15.96 -19.34
C PRO A 247 7.89 15.75 -17.88
N LEU A 248 8.71 15.02 -17.11
CA LEU A 248 8.45 14.68 -15.71
C LEU A 248 9.51 15.27 -14.78
N ARG A 249 9.16 15.46 -13.50
CA ARG A 249 10.13 15.86 -12.47
C ARG A 249 11.23 14.81 -12.34
N GLN A 250 12.47 15.27 -12.13
CA GLN A 250 13.64 14.41 -11.93
C GLN A 250 13.43 13.32 -10.87
N THR A 251 12.65 13.58 -9.82
CA THR A 251 12.37 12.59 -8.76
C THR A 251 11.47 11.44 -9.21
N PHE A 252 10.51 11.67 -10.10
CA PHE A 252 9.70 10.59 -10.67
C PHE A 252 10.49 9.79 -11.70
N LEU A 253 11.29 10.46 -12.53
CA LEU A 253 12.23 9.79 -13.44
C LEU A 253 13.25 8.93 -12.66
N LYS A 254 13.75 9.43 -11.53
CA LYS A 254 14.60 8.67 -10.62
C LYS A 254 13.88 7.44 -10.07
N ASP A 255 12.65 7.58 -9.57
CA ASP A 255 11.89 6.44 -9.05
C ASP A 255 11.55 5.42 -10.15
N ILE A 256 11.29 5.89 -11.39
CA ILE A 256 11.15 5.04 -12.60
C ILE A 256 12.44 4.27 -12.85
N ALA A 257 13.58 4.96 -12.93
CA ALA A 257 14.87 4.33 -13.14
C ALA A 257 15.19 3.31 -12.03
N MET A 258 14.95 3.65 -10.76
CA MET A 258 15.13 2.75 -9.62
C MET A 258 14.21 1.54 -9.69
N GLY A 259 12.95 1.71 -10.12
CA GLY A 259 12.04 0.61 -10.33
C GLY A 259 12.51 -0.31 -11.48
N PHE A 260 12.97 0.25 -12.60
CA PHE A 260 13.49 -0.51 -13.74
C PHE A 260 14.74 -1.30 -13.35
N LEU A 261 15.71 -0.67 -12.67
CA LEU A 261 16.91 -1.34 -12.15
C LEU A 261 16.55 -2.50 -11.23
N SER A 262 15.63 -2.28 -10.29
CA SER A 262 15.14 -3.32 -9.39
C SER A 262 14.46 -4.48 -10.13
N MET A 263 13.73 -4.22 -11.21
CA MET A 263 13.15 -5.27 -12.05
C MET A 263 14.22 -6.04 -12.83
N MET A 264 15.24 -5.36 -13.34
CA MET A 264 16.36 -6.01 -14.03
C MET A 264 17.20 -6.87 -13.08
N GLU A 265 17.46 -6.40 -11.87
CA GLU A 265 18.14 -7.18 -10.81
C GLU A 265 17.34 -8.42 -10.43
N GLN A 266 16.01 -8.32 -10.31
CA GLN A 266 15.15 -9.49 -10.06
C GLN A 266 15.17 -10.47 -11.23
N LYS A 267 15.11 -10.00 -12.47
CA LYS A 267 15.23 -10.85 -13.67
C LYS A 267 16.60 -11.52 -13.76
N ALA A 268 17.68 -10.80 -13.47
CA ALA A 268 19.03 -11.34 -13.43
C ALA A 268 19.17 -12.38 -12.32
N SER A 269 18.69 -12.09 -11.12
CA SER A 269 18.69 -13.04 -9.99
C SER A 269 17.85 -14.29 -10.27
N MET A 270 16.73 -14.18 -11.01
CA MET A 270 15.96 -15.35 -11.44
C MET A 270 16.66 -16.13 -12.56
N LYS A 271 17.33 -15.44 -13.49
CA LYS A 271 18.16 -16.05 -14.54
C LYS A 271 19.35 -16.82 -13.95
N ASP A 272 19.94 -16.31 -12.87
CA ASP A 272 21.05 -16.96 -12.16
C ASP A 272 20.56 -18.12 -11.28
N ALA A 273 19.35 -18.03 -10.72
CA ALA A 273 18.77 -19.07 -9.86
C ALA A 273 18.15 -20.24 -10.64
N TYR A 274 17.69 -20.02 -11.88
CA TYR A 274 17.02 -21.04 -12.71
C TYR A 274 17.44 -20.92 -14.19
N PRO A 275 18.69 -21.28 -14.54
CA PRO A 275 19.18 -21.20 -15.92
C PRO A 275 18.36 -22.06 -16.91
N GLU A 276 17.80 -23.19 -16.45
CA GLU A 276 16.98 -24.11 -17.25
C GLU A 276 15.64 -23.50 -17.72
N TYR A 277 15.12 -22.45 -17.07
CA TYR A 277 13.85 -21.81 -17.44
C TYR A 277 13.98 -20.90 -18.68
N LEU A 278 15.20 -20.48 -19.04
CA LEU A 278 15.46 -19.63 -20.21
C LEU A 278 15.60 -20.42 -21.52
N GLU A 279 15.94 -21.71 -21.46
CA GLU A 279 15.94 -22.58 -22.64
C GLU A 279 14.51 -22.84 -23.15
N LEU A 280 13.48 -22.67 -22.31
CA LEU A 280 12.07 -22.88 -22.68
C LEU A 280 11.37 -21.61 -23.21
N VAL A 281 11.98 -20.44 -23.08
CA VAL A 281 11.36 -19.13 -23.46
C VAL A 281 12.15 -18.43 -24.58
N GLY A 282 13.28 -18.99 -25.00
CA GLY A 282 14.29 -18.32 -25.83
C GLY A 282 14.25 -18.57 -27.34
N GLU A 283 13.08 -18.83 -27.97
CA GLU A 283 13.04 -19.04 -29.44
C GLU A 283 12.27 -17.97 -30.25
N ASP A 284 11.55 -17.02 -29.63
CA ASP A 284 10.66 -16.12 -30.39
C ASP A 284 11.23 -14.71 -30.69
N GLU A 285 12.41 -14.31 -30.19
CA GLU A 285 12.91 -12.93 -30.36
C GLU A 285 14.02 -12.73 -31.42
N GLU A 286 14.51 -13.77 -32.13
CA GLU A 286 15.63 -13.62 -33.09
C GLU A 286 15.29 -13.65 -34.59
N ASN A 287 14.05 -13.90 -35.02
CA ASN A 287 13.71 -13.97 -36.47
C ASN A 287 13.22 -12.65 -37.06
N GLY A 288 13.96 -11.57 -36.83
CA GLY A 288 13.55 -10.21 -37.19
C GLY A 288 14.47 -9.46 -38.16
N GLU A 289 15.41 -10.10 -38.85
CA GLU A 289 16.24 -9.40 -39.84
C GLU A 289 16.55 -10.21 -41.12
N SER A 290 16.38 -9.51 -42.24
CA SER A 290 16.80 -9.79 -43.62
C SER A 290 15.90 -10.70 -44.48
N GLU A 291 15.24 -10.08 -45.46
CA GLU A 291 15.48 -10.40 -46.86
C GLU A 291 15.13 -9.16 -47.72
N GLY A 292 16.16 -8.61 -48.37
CA GLY A 292 16.01 -7.69 -49.48
C GLY A 292 15.74 -8.46 -50.75
N GLY A 293 14.87 -7.92 -51.60
CA GLY A 293 14.60 -8.43 -52.95
C GLY A 293 14.39 -7.25 -53.89
N GLU A 294 15.44 -6.90 -54.62
CA GLU A 294 15.42 -6.00 -55.77
C GLU A 294 14.74 -6.68 -56.98
N GLY A 295 14.07 -5.86 -57.82
CA GLY A 295 13.91 -6.09 -59.26
C GLY A 295 12.58 -6.70 -59.73
N ASN A 296 11.70 -5.90 -60.34
CA ASN A 296 11.74 -5.67 -61.79
C ASN A 296 10.62 -4.74 -62.28
N GLU A 297 10.97 -4.04 -63.35
CA GLU A 297 10.24 -3.03 -64.11
C GLU A 297 9.22 -3.64 -65.10
N ASP A 298 8.35 -2.73 -65.59
CA ASP A 298 7.52 -2.77 -66.82
C ASP A 298 6.30 -3.71 -66.81
N ASP A 299 5.08 -3.34 -67.23
CA ASP A 299 4.72 -2.71 -68.49
C ASP A 299 3.23 -2.33 -68.51
N ASP A 300 2.88 -1.49 -69.49
CA ASP A 300 1.68 -0.73 -69.80
C ASP A 300 0.32 -1.47 -69.82
N SER A 301 -0.78 -0.76 -69.51
CA SER A 301 -1.74 -0.24 -70.53
C SER A 301 -3.13 0.13 -69.96
N GLN A 302 -3.47 1.42 -70.17
CA GLN A 302 -4.75 2.00 -70.62
C GLN A 302 -6.09 1.33 -70.29
N SER A 303 -7.00 2.09 -69.67
CA SER A 303 -8.23 2.55 -70.35
C SER A 303 -8.99 3.59 -69.53
N GLU A 304 -9.41 4.62 -70.25
CA GLU A 304 -10.34 5.69 -69.90
C GLU A 304 -11.70 5.13 -69.46
N ASP A 305 -12.41 5.83 -68.57
CA ASP A 305 -13.84 6.11 -68.78
C ASP A 305 -14.33 7.17 -67.78
N GLU A 306 -14.74 8.30 -68.37
CA GLU A 306 -15.46 9.41 -67.79
C GLU A 306 -16.86 8.96 -67.33
N MET A 307 -17.35 9.48 -66.21
CA MET A 307 -18.79 9.59 -66.00
C MET A 307 -19.13 10.80 -65.12
N ASP A 308 -19.42 11.91 -65.80
CA ASP A 308 -20.26 13.00 -65.31
C ASP A 308 -21.66 12.47 -64.97
N ILE A 309 -22.27 12.91 -63.86
CA ILE A 309 -23.71 13.20 -63.74
C ILE A 309 -23.91 14.29 -62.66
N ASP A 310 -24.09 15.49 -63.18
CA ASP A 310 -25.20 16.43 -63.04
C ASP A 310 -25.79 16.83 -61.66
N LEU A 311 -25.94 18.14 -61.57
CA LEU A 311 -26.53 18.96 -60.51
C LEU A 311 -28.06 19.03 -60.67
N GLY A 312 -28.79 18.68 -59.61
CA GLY A 312 -30.24 18.88 -59.53
C GLY A 312 -30.65 19.70 -58.32
N ALA A 313 -30.76 21.03 -58.48
CA ALA A 313 -31.37 21.93 -57.51
C ALA A 313 -32.89 22.03 -57.70
N SER A 314 -33.66 21.96 -56.60
CA SER A 314 -34.96 22.65 -56.39
C SER A 314 -35.41 22.44 -54.94
N ARG A 315 -35.47 23.48 -54.10
CA ARG A 315 -36.53 24.51 -53.93
C ARG A 315 -37.78 24.04 -53.16
N ASN A 316 -38.06 24.85 -52.12
CA ASN A 316 -39.35 25.19 -51.51
C ASN A 316 -39.88 24.35 -50.33
N GLY A 317 -40.30 25.06 -49.28
CA GLY A 317 -41.17 24.53 -48.24
C GLY A 317 -41.15 25.31 -46.92
N GLU A 318 -41.61 26.56 -46.93
CA GLU A 318 -42.10 27.26 -45.73
C GLU A 318 -43.30 26.50 -45.13
N GLY A 319 -43.49 26.53 -43.82
CA GLY A 319 -44.65 25.90 -43.18
C GLY A 319 -44.67 26.03 -41.66
N SER A 320 -45.08 27.21 -41.20
CA SER A 320 -45.47 27.54 -39.83
C SER A 320 -46.80 26.87 -39.43
N GLY A 321 -46.93 26.51 -38.15
CA GLY A 321 -48.23 26.41 -37.44
C GLY A 321 -48.61 25.00 -36.95
N LEU A 322 -48.43 24.74 -35.65
CA LEU A 322 -49.45 24.90 -34.60
C LEU A 322 -48.84 24.63 -33.21
#